data_AF-A0A1I2PIR7-F1
#
_entry.id   AF-A0A1I2PIR7-F1
#
_cell.length_a   1.000
_cell.length_b   1.000
_cell.length_c   1.000
_cell.angle_alpha   90.00
_cell.angle_beta   90.00
_cell.angle_gamma   90.00
#
_symmetry.space_group_name_H-M   'P 1'
#
loop_
_entity.id
_entity.type
_entity.pdbx_description
1 polymer ?
#
loop_
_entity_poly.entity_id
_entity_poly.type
_entity_poly.pdbx_seq_one_letter_code
_entity_poly.pdbx_strand_id
1 'polypeptide(L)'
;KRIAFEEAEHAAKFAELLGEVVAADTKKNLQMRVDAEHGACQGKKDLATLAKQLGLDAIHDTVHEMCKDEARHGMAFKGLLNRYFK
;
A
#
# COMPACT_ATOMS: atom_id res chain seq x y z
N LYS A 1 15.85 -14.13 -1.21
CA LYS A 1 14.78 -13.28 -0.63
C LYS A 1 15.04 -12.87 0.82
N ARG A 2 15.76 -13.65 1.65
CA ARG A 2 16.07 -13.33 3.06
C ARG A 2 16.64 -11.92 3.27
N ILE A 3 17.72 -11.58 2.57
CA ILE A 3 18.37 -10.27 2.67
C ILE A 3 17.40 -9.12 2.36
N ALA A 4 16.54 -9.26 1.34
CA ALA A 4 15.56 -8.23 1.00
C ALA A 4 14.51 -8.00 2.12
N PHE A 5 14.13 -9.06 2.85
CA PHE A 5 13.24 -8.93 4.00
C PHE A 5 13.95 -8.29 5.20
N GLU A 6 15.22 -8.63 5.44
CA GLU A 6 16.05 -8.03 6.48
C GLU A 6 16.17 -6.51 6.25
N GLU A 7 16.43 -6.07 5.01
CA GLU A 7 16.49 -4.63 4.70
C GLU A 7 15.13 -3.92 4.76
N ALA A 8 14.05 -4.60 4.36
CA ALA A 8 12.70 -4.05 4.52
C ALA A 8 12.33 -3.88 6.02
N GLU A 9 12.76 -4.81 6.87
CA GLU A 9 12.60 -4.71 8.32
C GLU A 9 13.43 -3.56 8.90
N HIS A 10 14.66 -3.36 8.44
CA HIS A 10 15.48 -2.21 8.84
C HIS A 10 14.78 -0.88 8.51
N ALA A 11 14.28 -0.73 7.27
CA ALA A 11 13.56 0.47 6.84
C ALA A 11 12.30 0.71 7.67
N ALA A 12 11.52 -0.33 7.95
CA ALA A 12 10.31 -0.23 8.77
C ALA A 12 10.62 0.23 10.20
N LYS A 13 11.68 -0.31 10.83
CA LYS A 13 12.11 0.10 12.18
C LYS A 13 12.52 1.57 12.24
N PHE A 14 13.26 2.06 11.23
CA PHE A 14 13.61 3.47 11.19
C PHE A 14 12.38 4.37 11.04
N ALA A 15 11.47 4.03 10.13
CA ALA A 15 10.24 4.78 9.95
C ALA A 15 9.37 4.80 11.22
N GLU A 16 9.35 3.70 11.98
CA GLU A 16 8.68 3.61 13.27
C GLU A 16 9.33 4.51 14.33
N LEU A 17 10.66 4.45 14.47
CA LEU A 17 11.43 5.27 15.41
C LEU A 17 11.31 6.78 15.10
N LEU A 18 11.22 7.14 13.82
CA LEU A 18 11.00 8.52 13.38
C LEU A 18 9.54 8.99 13.53
N GLY A 19 8.61 8.07 13.83
CA GLY A 19 7.18 8.37 13.97
C GLY A 19 6.46 8.65 12.64
N GLU A 20 7.03 8.21 11.52
CA GLU A 20 6.48 8.49 10.17
C GLU A 20 5.31 7.55 9.81
N VAL A 21 5.31 6.34 10.34
CA VAL A 21 4.36 5.27 9.95
C VAL A 21 3.47 4.78 11.09
N VAL A 22 3.65 5.30 12.31
CA VAL A 22 2.84 4.97 13.48
C VAL A 22 2.41 6.23 14.25
N ALA A 23 1.17 6.24 14.68
CA ALA A 23 0.60 7.20 15.61
C ALA A 23 0.24 6.50 16.94
N ALA A 24 0.08 7.28 18.01
CA ALA A 24 -0.32 6.78 19.33
C ALA A 24 -1.76 6.23 19.39
N ASP A 25 -2.54 6.39 18.32
CA ASP A 25 -3.93 5.95 18.22
C ASP A 25 -4.10 4.88 17.12
N THR A 26 -4.63 3.72 17.51
CA THR A 26 -4.88 2.59 16.61
C THR A 26 -5.91 2.93 15.53
N LYS A 27 -6.93 3.74 15.85
CA LYS A 27 -7.94 4.16 14.86
C LYS A 27 -7.28 4.98 13.75
N LYS A 28 -6.47 5.98 14.12
CA LYS A 28 -5.69 6.79 13.19
C LYS A 28 -4.76 5.94 12.33
N ASN A 29 -4.05 4.97 12.93
CA ASN A 29 -3.18 4.06 12.17
C ASN A 29 -3.96 3.28 11.11
N LEU A 30 -5.10 2.69 11.46
CA LEU A 30 -5.94 1.96 10.49
C LEU A 30 -6.48 2.88 9.39
N GLN A 31 -6.91 4.09 9.73
CA GLN A 31 -7.38 5.07 8.75
C GLN A 31 -6.25 5.46 7.78
N MET A 32 -5.06 5.77 8.29
CA MET A 32 -3.89 6.08 7.46
C MET A 32 -3.54 4.95 6.50
N ARG A 33 -3.67 3.68 6.92
CA ARG A 33 -3.49 2.53 6.02
C ARG A 33 -4.56 2.46 4.94
N VAL A 34 -5.84 2.66 5.27
CA VAL A 34 -6.92 2.69 4.25
C VAL A 34 -6.65 3.76 3.20
N ASP A 35 -6.26 4.96 3.63
CA ASP A 35 -6.00 6.08 2.73
C ASP A 35 -4.76 5.83 1.86
N ALA A 36 -3.70 5.26 2.45
CA ALA A 36 -2.50 4.88 1.72
C ALA A 36 -2.79 3.83 0.63
N GLU A 37 -3.55 2.77 0.94
CA GLU A 37 -3.88 1.73 -0.04
C GLU A 37 -4.79 2.27 -1.16
N HIS A 38 -5.73 3.17 -0.85
CA HIS A 38 -6.53 3.84 -1.89
C HIS A 38 -5.68 4.69 -2.81
N GLY A 39 -4.75 5.48 -2.26
CA GLY A 39 -3.82 6.29 -3.05
C GLY A 39 -2.90 5.43 -3.93
N ALA A 40 -2.35 4.35 -3.37
CA ALA A 40 -1.50 3.41 -4.08
C ALA A 40 -2.25 2.68 -5.21
N CYS A 41 -3.49 2.25 -4.95
CA CYS A 41 -4.36 1.63 -5.94
C CYS A 41 -4.62 2.57 -7.13
N GLN A 42 -4.96 3.83 -6.85
CA GLN A 42 -5.18 4.84 -7.89
C GLN A 42 -3.90 5.09 -8.70
N GLY A 43 -2.77 5.38 -8.03
CA GLY A 43 -1.50 5.64 -8.70
C GLY A 43 -1.01 4.48 -9.58
N LYS A 44 -1.19 3.24 -9.12
CA LYS A 44 -0.86 2.05 -9.92
C LYS A 44 -1.79 1.88 -11.11
N LYS A 45 -3.08 2.15 -10.97
CA LYS A 45 -4.03 2.10 -12.09
C LYS A 45 -3.69 3.13 -13.17
N ASP A 46 -3.34 4.33 -12.76
CA ASP A 46 -2.96 5.42 -13.67
C ASP A 46 -1.65 5.07 -14.39
N LEU A 47 -0.65 4.56 -13.66
CA LEU A 47 0.61 4.10 -14.21
C LEU A 47 0.43 2.94 -15.19
N ALA A 48 -0.39 1.95 -14.85
CA ALA A 48 -0.69 0.83 -15.75
C ALA A 48 -1.35 1.34 -17.05
N THR A 49 -2.32 2.25 -16.92
CA THR A 49 -3.00 2.84 -18.07
C THR A 49 -2.02 3.58 -18.99
N LEU A 50 -1.12 4.39 -18.41
CA LEU A 50 -0.08 5.09 -19.16
C LEU A 50 0.89 4.10 -19.83
N ALA A 51 1.32 3.05 -19.12
CA ALA A 51 2.19 2.01 -19.68
C ALA A 51 1.53 1.34 -20.90
N LYS A 52 0.23 1.07 -20.85
CA LYS A 52 -0.51 0.52 -21.98
C LYS A 52 -0.56 1.47 -23.18
N GLN A 53 -0.78 2.76 -22.93
CA GLN A 53 -0.78 3.79 -23.99
C GLN A 53 0.59 3.91 -24.68
N LEU A 54 1.68 3.69 -23.94
CA LEU A 54 3.04 3.72 -24.45
C LEU A 54 3.52 2.38 -25.04
N GLY A 55 2.67 1.34 -25.07
CA GLY A 55 3.03 0.01 -25.57
C GLY A 55 4.00 -0.77 -24.67
N LEU A 56 4.09 -0.40 -23.38
CA LEU A 56 4.97 -1.05 -22.39
C LEU A 56 4.23 -2.18 -21.66
N ASP A 57 3.86 -3.23 -22.40
CA ASP A 57 2.96 -4.28 -21.91
C ASP A 57 3.47 -5.00 -20.65
N ALA A 58 4.77 -5.31 -20.55
CA ALA A 58 5.34 -5.95 -19.37
C ALA A 58 5.19 -5.10 -18.08
N ILE A 59 5.26 -3.78 -18.23
CA ILE A 59 5.06 -2.84 -17.12
C ILE A 59 3.57 -2.75 -16.79
N HIS A 60 2.70 -2.63 -17.81
CA HIS A 60 1.26 -2.62 -17.62
C HIS A 60 0.80 -3.85 -16.83
N ASP A 61 1.17 -5.05 -17.26
CA ASP A 61 0.66 -6.29 -16.66
C ASP A 61 1.11 -6.42 -15.20
N THR A 62 2.39 -6.15 -14.94
CA THR A 62 2.95 -6.19 -13.58
C THR A 62 2.26 -5.17 -12.66
N VAL A 63 2.15 -3.91 -13.08
CA VAL A 63 1.58 -2.85 -12.25
C VAL A 63 0.06 -3.03 -12.08
N HIS A 64 -0.61 -3.56 -13.10
CA HIS A 64 -2.04 -3.87 -13.03
C HIS A 64 -2.35 -4.98 -12.03
N GLU A 65 -1.52 -6.03 -11.95
CA GLU A 65 -1.64 -7.03 -10.88
C GLU A 65 -1.42 -6.42 -9.51
N MET A 66 -0.36 -5.61 -9.34
CA MET A 66 -0.09 -4.92 -8.09
C MET A 66 -1.24 -3.98 -7.67
N CYS A 67 -2.00 -3.41 -8.61
CA CYS A 67 -3.18 -2.59 -8.33
C CYS A 67 -4.31 -3.41 -7.67
N LYS A 68 -4.49 -4.68 -8.08
CA LYS A 68 -5.48 -5.58 -7.46
C LYS A 68 -5.10 -5.94 -6.03
N ASP A 69 -3.81 -6.08 -5.76
CA ASP A 69 -3.31 -6.32 -4.40
C ASP A 69 -3.61 -5.15 -3.47
N GLU A 70 -3.40 -3.91 -3.90
CA GLU A 70 -3.72 -2.74 -3.04
C GLU A 70 -5.21 -2.60 -2.80
N ALA A 71 -6.06 -2.93 -3.79
CA ALA A 71 -7.50 -2.98 -3.56
C ALA A 71 -7.86 -4.01 -2.47
N ARG A 72 -7.23 -5.19 -2.48
CA ARG A 72 -7.42 -6.23 -1.47
C ARG A 72 -6.90 -5.78 -0.09
N HIS A 73 -5.74 -5.13 -0.03
CA HIS A 73 -5.18 -4.58 1.21
C HIS A 73 -6.07 -3.47 1.78
N GLY A 74 -6.51 -2.52 0.96
CA GLY A 74 -7.40 -1.45 1.36
C GLY A 74 -8.72 -1.96 1.93
N MET A 75 -9.32 -2.99 1.30
CA MET A 75 -10.53 -3.64 1.82
C MET A 75 -10.30 -4.33 3.16
N ALA A 76 -9.15 -4.98 3.35
CA ALA A 76 -8.81 -5.61 4.62
C ALA A 76 -8.67 -4.57 5.75
N PHE A 77 -7.92 -3.49 5.53
CA PHE A 77 -7.78 -2.40 6.52
C PHE A 77 -9.10 -1.69 6.80
N LYS A 78 -9.90 -1.43 5.76
CA LYS A 78 -11.23 -0.82 5.91
C LYS A 78 -12.18 -1.73 6.70
N GLY A 79 -12.09 -3.05 6.50
CA GLY A 79 -12.82 -4.03 7.29
C GLY A 79 -12.46 -3.97 8.78
N LEU A 80 -11.16 -3.93 9.10
CA LEU A 80 -10.68 -3.81 10.49
C LEU A 80 -11.11 -2.48 11.12
N LEU A 81 -10.94 -1.36 10.41
CA LEU A 81 -11.33 -0.04 10.89
C LEU A 81 -12.83 -0.01 11.23
N ASN A 82 -13.67 -0.51 10.32
CA ASN A 82 -15.11 -0.54 10.53
C ASN A 82 -15.53 -1.47 11.68
N ARG A 83 -14.83 -2.58 11.87
CA ARG A 83 -15.15 -3.56 12.91
C ARG A 83 -14.93 -3.00 14.31
N TYR A 84 -13.89 -2.20 14.51
CA TYR A 84 -13.48 -1.77 15.85
C TYR A 84 -13.83 -0.32 16.19
N PHE A 85 -14.13 0.54 15.20
CA PHE A 85 -14.20 1.99 15.41
C PHE A 85 -15.37 2.71 14.71
N LYS A 86 -16.37 1.96 14.23
CA LYS A 86 -17.57 2.49 13.56
C LYS A 86 -18.78 2.47 14.45
#